data_AF-A0A8T3Q6U0-F1
#
_entry.id   AF-A0A8T3Q6U0-F1
#
_cell.length_a   1.000
_cell.length_b   1.000
_cell.length_c   1.000
_cell.angle_alpha   90.00
_cell.angle_beta   90.00
_cell.angle_gamma   90.00
#
_symmetry.space_group_name_H-M   'P 1'
#
loop_
_entity.id
_entity.type
_entity.pdbx_description
1 polymer ?
#
loop_
_entity_poly.entity_id
_entity_poly.type
_entity_poly.pdbx_seq_one_letter_code
_entity_poly.pdbx_strand_id
1 'polypeptide(L)' 'MEKAFRRVVAAAGLDPKQVVRHTLRHTAITHLVQAGVDLPTVKRISGHKTLQMVERYSHQNGIHIQSAMDKLEQRYRSSN' A
#
# COMPACT_ATOMS: atom_id res chain seq x y z
N MET A 1 25.08 5.28 0.94
CA MET A 1 23.73 4.95 0.41
C MET A 1 22.95 6.17 -0.07
N GLU A 2 22.90 7.28 0.67
CA GLU A 2 22.10 8.45 0.25
C GLU A 2 22.53 9.09 -1.07
N LYS A 3 23.85 9.25 -1.31
CA LYS A 3 24.38 9.78 -2.58
C LYS A 3 23.99 8.93 -3.79
N ALA A 4 24.04 7.60 -3.66
CA ALA A 4 23.68 6.69 -4.73
C ALA A 4 22.18 6.79 -5.08
N PHE A 5 21.32 6.87 -4.06
CA PHE A 5 19.88 7.05 -4.26
C PHE A 5 19.56 8.37 -4.95
N ARG A 6 20.12 9.49 -4.48
CA ARG A 6 19.91 10.82 -5.09
C ARG A 6 20.33 10.86 -6.56
N ARG A 7 21.43 10.18 -6.91
CA ARG A 7 21.91 10.07 -8.29
C ARG A 7 20.92 9.32 -9.18
N VAL A 8 20.34 8.21 -8.70
CA VAL A 8 19.33 7.45 -9.45
C VAL A 8 18.04 8.26 -9.61
N VAL A 9 17.60 8.97 -8.56
CA VAL A 9 16.43 9.85 -8.62
C VAL A 9 16.62 10.96 -9.65
N ALA A 10 17.78 11.62 -9.65
CA ALA A 10 18.11 12.63 -10.65
C ALA A 10 18.20 12.05 -12.07
N ALA A 11 18.78 10.86 -12.23
CA ALA A 11 18.86 10.17 -13.52
C ALA A 11 17.47 9.75 -14.05
N ALA A 12 16.50 9.53 -13.16
CA ALA A 12 15.11 9.26 -13.50
C ALA A 12 14.30 10.55 -13.81
N GLY A 13 14.92 11.73 -13.81
CA GLY A 13 14.26 13.01 -14.07
C GLY A 13 13.37 13.51 -12.93
N LEU A 14 13.54 12.99 -11.72
CA LEU A 14 12.76 13.36 -10.53
C LEU A 14 13.57 14.28 -9.60
N ASP A 15 12.89 15.17 -8.86
CA ASP A 15 13.56 16.06 -7.91
C ASP A 15 14.08 15.29 -6.68
N PRO A 16 15.42 15.22 -6.45
CA PRO A 16 16.01 14.53 -5.31
C PRO A 16 15.72 15.17 -3.95
N LYS A 17 15.13 16.37 -3.91
CA LYS A 17 14.63 17.01 -2.69
C LYS A 17 13.22 16.53 -2.33
N GLN A 18 12.42 16.15 -3.32
CA GLN A 18 11.03 15.71 -3.14
C GLN A 18 10.89 14.19 -3.05
N VAL A 19 11.64 13.46 -3.88
CA VAL A 19 11.59 11.99 -3.92
C VAL A 19 12.66 11.42 -3.01
N VAL A 20 12.21 10.93 -1.85
CA VAL A 20 13.05 10.29 -0.83
C VAL A 20 12.68 8.82 -0.67
N ARG A 21 13.49 8.06 0.05
CA ARG A 21 13.23 6.63 0.32
C ARG A 21 11.85 6.37 0.94
N HIS A 22 11.39 7.30 1.78
CA HIS A 22 10.04 7.22 2.34
C HIS A 22 8.96 7.31 1.27
N THR A 23 9.12 8.18 0.26
CA THR A 23 8.18 8.30 -0.88
C THR A 23 7.94 6.94 -1.54
N LEU A 24 9.01 6.19 -1.83
CA LEU A 24 8.89 4.84 -2.41
C LEU A 24 8.17 3.85 -1.48
N ARG A 25 8.43 3.90 -0.17
CA ARG A 25 7.70 3.08 0.81
C ARG A 25 6.21 3.44 0.83
N HIS A 26 5.86 4.72 0.77
CA HIS A 26 4.47 5.16 0.70
C HIS A 26 3.79 4.62 -0.58
N THR A 27 4.44 4.76 -1.74
CA THR A 27 3.92 4.24 -3.01
C THR A 27 3.72 2.72 -2.98
N ALA A 28 4.68 1.96 -2.46
CA ALA A 28 4.57 0.51 -2.36
C ALA A 28 3.40 0.07 -1.48
N ILE A 29 3.20 0.74 -0.33
CA ILE A 29 2.08 0.43 0.57
C ILE A 29 0.74 0.77 -0.08
N THR A 30 0.63 1.93 -0.73
CA THR A 30 -0.57 2.31 -1.49
C THR A 30 -0.90 1.23 -2.53
N HIS A 31 0.09 0.78 -3.32
CA HIS A 31 -0.14 -0.24 -4.34
C HIS A 31 -0.58 -1.58 -3.74
N LEU A 32 -0.02 -2.00 -2.60
CA LEU A 32 -0.46 -3.22 -1.92
C LEU A 32 -1.91 -3.13 -1.46
N VAL A 33 -2.30 -1.99 -0.86
CA VAL A 33 -3.69 -1.77 -0.43
C VAL A 33 -4.64 -1.68 -1.62
N GLN A 34 -4.22 -1.02 -2.71
CA GLN A 34 -4.97 -0.95 -3.96
C GLN A 34 -5.16 -2.33 -4.61
N ALA A 35 -4.16 -3.19 -4.53
CA ALA A 35 -4.20 -4.57 -5.03
C ALA A 35 -5.06 -5.53 -4.19
N GLY A 36 -5.72 -5.05 -3.13
CA GLY A 36 -6.61 -5.90 -2.33
C GLY A 36 -5.92 -6.59 -1.14
N VAL A 37 -4.65 -6.31 -0.86
CA VAL A 37 -3.93 -6.94 0.26
C VAL A 37 -4.47 -6.42 1.60
N ASP A 38 -4.66 -7.31 2.56
CA ASP A 38 -5.18 -6.97 3.87
C ASP A 38 -4.17 -6.13 4.70
N LEU A 39 -4.69 -5.22 5.53
CA LEU A 39 -3.85 -4.31 6.33
C LEU A 39 -2.87 -5.03 7.28
N PRO A 40 -3.21 -6.15 7.95
CA PRO A 40 -2.25 -6.94 8.72
C PRO A 40 -1.05 -7.45 7.91
N THR A 41 -1.28 -7.96 6.70
CA THR A 41 -0.22 -8.40 5.79
C THR A 41 0.62 -7.21 5.31
N VAL A 42 -0.01 -6.11 4.93
CA VAL A 42 0.69 -4.87 4.55
C VAL A 42 1.57 -4.34 5.69
N LYS A 43 1.07 -4.36 6.93
CA LYS A 43 1.84 -3.98 8.13
C LYS A 43 3.09 -4.85 8.28
N ARG A 44 2.96 -6.17 8.13
CA ARG A 44 4.09 -7.12 8.20
C ARG A 44 5.13 -6.85 7.11
N ILE A 45 4.70 -6.65 5.86
CA ILE A 45 5.59 -6.37 4.72
C ILE A 45 6.34 -5.06 4.91
N SER A 46 5.63 -4.02 5.36
CA SER A 46 6.20 -2.68 5.50
C SER A 46 7.01 -2.47 6.78
N GLY A 47 6.88 -3.38 7.76
CA GLY A 47 7.56 -3.32 9.05
C GLY A 47 6.95 -2.33 10.04
N HIS A 48 5.69 -1.94 9.85
CA HIS A 48 5.01 -1.01 10.75
C HIS A 48 4.70 -1.64 12.11
N LYS A 49 4.92 -0.88 13.18
CA LYS A 49 4.71 -1.37 14.56
C LYS A 49 3.23 -1.55 14.90
N THR A 50 2.38 -0.63 14.43
CA THR A 50 0.93 -0.63 14.71
C THR A 50 0.12 -0.65 13.41
N LEU A 51 -1.15 -1.07 13.51
CA LEU A 51 -2.08 -1.03 12.37
C LEU A 51 -2.46 0.41 12.01
N GLN A 52 -2.56 1.31 12.98
CA GLN A 52 -2.82 2.74 12.77
C GLN A 52 -1.84 3.40 11.78
N MET A 53 -0.58 2.95 11.73
CA MET A 53 0.39 3.49 10.77
C MET A 53 0.03 3.15 9.31
N VAL A 54 -0.65 2.03 9.07
CA VAL A 54 -1.11 1.59 7.74
C VAL A 54 -2.58 1.93 7.44
N GLU A 55 -3.37 2.30 8.45
CA GLU A 55 -4.77 2.73 8.25
C GLU A 55 -4.89 3.95 7.34
N ARG A 56 -3.90 4.85 7.32
CA ARG A 56 -3.92 6.01 6.42
C ARG A 56 -3.98 5.65 4.93
N TYR A 57 -3.67 4.40 4.56
CA TYR A 57 -3.72 3.92 3.19
C TYR A 57 -5.03 3.19 2.84
N SER A 58 -5.84 2.81 3.83
CA SER A 58 -7.11 2.08 3.61
C SER A 58 -8.15 2.92 2.86
N HIS A 59 -8.16 4.23 3.13
CA HIS A 59 -9.10 5.20 2.57
C HIS A 59 -8.96 5.38 1.04
N GLN A 60 -7.86 4.92 0.43
CA GLN A 60 -7.62 5.10 -1.00
C GLN A 60 -8.29 4.04 -1.88
N ASN A 61 -9.03 3.08 -1.30
CA ASN A 61 -9.58 1.97 -2.06
C ASN A 61 -11.07 1.71 -1.75
N GLY A 62 -11.98 2.47 -2.37
CA GLY A 62 -13.42 2.17 -2.35
C GLY A 62 -13.77 0.79 -2.95
N ILE A 63 -12.90 0.25 -3.81
CA ILE A 63 -13.02 -1.07 -4.44
C ILE A 63 -12.93 -2.21 -3.41
N HIS A 64 -12.24 -2.00 -2.28
CA HIS A 64 -12.10 -3.01 -1.22
C HIS A 64 -13.43 -3.32 -0.54
N ILE A 65 -14.31 -2.33 -0.39
CA ILE A 65 -15.63 -2.51 0.22
C ILE A 65 -16.51 -3.38 -0.69
N GLN A 66 -16.54 -3.09 -1.99
CA GLN A 66 -17.30 -3.90 -2.95
C GLN A 66 -16.80 -5.34 -2.98
N SER A 67 -15.47 -5.55 -3.09
CA SER A 67 -14.90 -6.90 -3.08
C SER A 67 -15.15 -7.66 -1.76
N ALA A 68 -15.21 -6.96 -0.62
CA ALA A 68 -15.58 -7.57 0.66
C ALA A 68 -17.05 -8.01 0.68
N MET A 69 -17.96 -7.21 0.12
CA MET A 69 -19.38 -7.57 -0.02
C MET A 69 -19.58 -8.72 -1.00
N ASP A 70 -18.86 -8.74 -2.13
CA ASP A 70 -18.92 -9.82 -3.11
C ASP A 70 -18.48 -11.16 -2.48
N LYS A 71 -17.39 -11.15 -1.69
CA LYS A 71 -16.92 -12.33 -0.95
C LYS A 71 -17.95 -12.82 0.07
N LEU A 72 -18.65 -11.89 0.75
CA LEU A 72 -19.71 -12.22 1.70
C LEU A 72 -20.89 -12.88 0.97
N GLU A 73 -21.35 -12.30 -0.14
CA GLU A 73 -22.43 -12.87 -0.96
C GLU A 73 -22.08 -14.28 -1.46
N GLN A 74 -20.84 -14.47 -1.95
CA GLN A 74 -20.37 -15.75 -2.45
C GLN A 74 -20.38 -16.85 -1.37
N ARG A 75 -20.07 -16.49 -0.12
CA ARG A 75 -20.14 -17.42 1.03
C ARG A 75 -21.57 -17.87 1.32
N TYR A 76 -22.53 -16.94 1.28
CA TYR A 76 -23.94 -17.27 1.51
C TYR A 76 -24.53 -18.12 0.37
N ARG A 77 -24.17 -17.83 -0.89
CA ARG A 77 -24.59 -18.63 -2.05
C ARG A 77 -24.04 -20.06 -2.04
N SER A 78 -22.90 -20.29 -1.39
CA SER A 78 -22.26 -21.62 -1.32
C SER A 78 -22.82 -22.50 -0.18
N SER A 79 -23.68 -21.95 0.67
CA SER A 79 -24.25 -22.62 1.85
C SER A 79 -25.73 -23.00 1.68
N ASN A 80 -26.26 -22.88 0.46
CA ASN A 80 -27.63 -23.21 0.05
C ASN A 80 -27.60 -24.08 -1.21
#